data_AF-D3F056-F1
#
_entry.id   AF-D3F056-F1
#
_cell.length_a   1.000
_cell.length_b   1.000
_cell.length_c   1.000
_cell.angle_alpha   90.00
_cell.angle_beta   90.00
_cell.angle_gamma   90.00
#
_symmetry.space_group_name_H-M   'P 1'
#
loop_
_entity.id
_entity.type
_entity.pdbx_description
1 polymer ?
#
loop_
_entity_poly.entity_id
_entity_poly.type
_entity_poly.pdbx_seq_one_letter_code
_entity_poly.pdbx_strand_id
1 'polypeptide(L)'
;MPADDPTTKNIAQAITEVSEKASLLVREEIELAKAEISARVTKLVKGAIVGIAAGIFVVVGLLYLIESAAWGVWQISGWGTNYWFGFLVVALVLFLLGGLAGALAYKAVKAGAPPTPEMAIGEAKKIRETVTAQSADAAPPVPGSTTRGTS
;
A
#
# COMPACT_ATOMS: atom_id res chain seq x y z
N MET A 1 65.02 15.31 17.15
CA MET A 1 64.31 15.62 15.89
C MET A 1 63.83 14.29 15.33
N PRO A 2 62.57 13.89 15.54
CA PRO A 2 62.08 12.63 15.02
C PRO A 2 62.05 12.71 13.49
N ALA A 3 62.51 11.65 12.83
CA ALA A 3 62.69 11.58 11.39
C ALA A 3 61.34 11.71 10.67
N ASP A 4 61.25 12.68 9.76
CA ASP A 4 60.25 12.73 8.71
C ASP A 4 60.44 11.53 7.77
N ASP A 5 59.84 10.38 8.08
CA ASP A 5 59.90 9.20 7.22
C ASP A 5 59.06 9.44 5.94
N PRO A 6 59.67 9.44 4.74
CA PRO A 6 58.98 9.63 3.47
C PRO A 6 57.84 8.62 3.25
N THR A 7 57.94 7.44 3.85
CA THR A 7 56.94 6.37 3.76
C THR A 7 55.61 6.77 4.41
N THR A 8 55.67 7.36 5.60
CA THR A 8 54.49 7.83 6.35
C THR A 8 53.78 8.98 5.63
N LYS A 9 54.55 9.88 4.99
CA LYS A 9 54.01 10.97 4.16
C LYS A 9 53.27 10.45 2.92
N ASN A 10 53.82 9.44 2.24
CA ASN A 10 53.17 8.83 1.07
C ASN A 10 51.86 8.09 1.44
N ILE A 11 51.82 7.40 2.58
CA ILE A 11 50.59 6.73 3.07
C ILE A 11 49.52 7.76 3.43
N ALA A 12 49.89 8.84 4.13
CA ALA A 12 48.96 9.92 4.46
C ALA A 12 48.38 10.58 3.20
N GLN A 13 49.20 10.76 2.17
CA GLN A 13 48.77 11.31 0.88
C GLN A 13 47.83 10.36 0.13
N ALA A 14 48.13 9.05 0.10
CA ALA A 14 47.26 8.06 -0.55
C ALA A 14 45.90 7.92 0.14
N ILE A 15 45.85 7.95 1.47
CA ILE A 15 44.60 7.94 2.23
C ILE A 15 43.77 9.19 1.92
N THR A 16 44.42 10.35 1.80
CA THR A 16 43.75 11.61 1.44
C THR A 16 43.16 11.52 0.03
N GLU A 17 43.91 11.01 -0.94
CA GLU A 17 43.45 10.85 -2.33
C GLU A 17 42.28 9.85 -2.44
N VAL A 18 42.33 8.73 -1.72
CA VAL A 18 41.23 7.75 -1.68
C VAL A 18 40.00 8.36 -1.01
N SER A 19 40.17 9.14 0.07
CA SER A 19 39.06 9.83 0.74
C SER A 19 38.40 10.88 -0.15
N GLU A 20 39.20 11.63 -0.92
CA GLU A 20 38.71 12.61 -1.90
C GLU A 20 37.93 11.92 -3.02
N LYS A 21 38.45 10.82 -3.57
CA LYS A 21 37.78 10.01 -4.60
C LYS A 21 36.48 9.40 -4.09
N ALA A 22 36.47 8.85 -2.87
CA ALA A 22 35.26 8.32 -2.25
C ALA A 22 34.20 9.42 -2.05
N SER A 23 34.62 10.61 -1.61
CA SER A 23 33.72 11.77 -1.45
C SER A 23 33.14 12.24 -2.80
N LEU A 24 33.94 12.18 -3.87
CA LEU A 24 33.51 12.46 -5.25
C LEU A 24 32.44 11.47 -5.71
N LEU A 25 32.67 10.16 -5.56
CA LEU A 25 31.72 9.13 -5.96
C LEU A 25 30.37 9.25 -5.24
N VAL A 26 30.38 9.48 -3.92
CA VAL A 26 29.15 9.68 -3.15
C VAL A 26 28.36 10.89 -3.67
N ARG A 27 29.06 11.98 -3.99
CA ARG A 27 28.43 13.16 -4.57
C ARG A 27 27.84 12.88 -5.96
N GLU A 28 28.55 12.13 -6.80
CA GLU A 28 28.07 11.73 -8.12
C GLU A 28 26.83 10.83 -8.02
N GLU A 29 26.80 9.86 -7.10
CA GLU A 29 25.61 9.02 -6.87
C GLU A 29 24.42 9.85 -6.39
N ILE A 30 24.63 10.84 -5.52
CA ILE A 30 23.58 11.75 -5.09
C ILE A 30 23.09 12.61 -6.26
N GLU A 31 24.00 13.14 -7.09
CA GLU A 31 23.64 13.94 -8.26
C GLU A 31 22.87 13.11 -9.30
N LEU A 32 23.26 11.86 -9.51
CA LEU A 32 22.57 10.92 -10.38
C LEU A 32 21.19 10.55 -9.82
N ALA A 33 21.10 10.16 -8.55
CA ALA A 33 19.84 9.83 -7.89
C ALA A 33 18.88 11.04 -7.91
N LYS A 34 19.39 12.25 -7.69
CA LYS A 34 18.62 13.49 -7.80
C LYS A 34 18.12 13.71 -9.24
N ALA A 35 18.96 13.50 -10.24
CA ALA A 35 18.57 13.61 -11.64
C ALA A 35 17.49 12.57 -12.00
N GLU A 36 17.65 11.32 -11.56
CA GLU A 36 16.70 10.24 -11.81
C GLU A 36 15.35 10.49 -11.13
N ILE A 37 15.35 10.85 -9.85
CA ILE A 37 14.14 11.20 -9.10
C ILE A 37 13.46 12.41 -9.75
N SER A 38 14.21 13.45 -10.12
CA SER A 38 13.68 14.63 -10.82
C SER A 38 13.01 14.25 -12.15
N ALA A 39 13.65 13.39 -12.95
CA ALA A 39 13.08 12.90 -14.20
C ALA A 39 11.81 12.06 -13.97
N ARG A 40 11.80 11.19 -12.96
CA ARG A 40 10.63 10.38 -12.57
C ARG A 40 9.47 11.27 -12.12
N VAL A 41 9.71 12.23 -11.23
CA VAL A 41 8.71 13.19 -10.74
C VAL A 41 8.17 14.04 -11.88
N THR A 42 9.04 14.55 -12.76
CA THR A 42 8.60 15.37 -13.90
C THR A 42 7.70 14.58 -14.84
N LYS A 43 8.03 13.31 -15.14
CA LYS A 43 7.17 12.43 -15.95
C LYS A 43 5.84 12.18 -15.27
N LEU A 44 5.85 11.91 -13.96
CA LEU A 44 4.63 11.70 -13.18
C LEU A 44 3.73 12.94 -13.18
N VAL A 45 4.30 14.13 -12.97
CA VAL A 45 3.56 15.41 -12.99
C VAL A 45 2.95 15.67 -14.36
N LYS A 46 3.72 15.50 -15.44
CA LYS A 46 3.19 15.64 -16.81
C LYS A 46 2.06 14.65 -17.08
N GLY A 47 2.25 13.38 -16.68
CA GLY A 47 1.23 12.34 -16.76
C GLY A 47 -0.02 12.70 -15.96
N ALA A 48 0.13 13.25 -14.76
CA ALA A 48 -0.97 13.67 -13.90
C ALA A 48 -1.76 14.83 -14.52
N ILE A 49 -1.10 15.83 -15.11
CA ILE A 49 -1.78 16.95 -15.78
C ILE A 49 -2.65 16.43 -16.92
N VAL A 50 -2.08 15.60 -17.80
CA VAL A 50 -2.82 15.01 -18.93
C VAL A 50 -3.94 14.10 -18.42
N GLY A 51 -3.67 13.29 -17.40
CA GLY A 51 -4.65 12.40 -16.79
C GLY A 51 -5.83 13.14 -16.16
N ILE A 52 -5.57 14.24 -15.45
CA ILE A 52 -6.61 15.11 -14.87
C ILE A 52 -7.43 15.75 -15.99
N ALA A 53 -6.78 16.30 -17.01
CA ALA A 53 -7.48 16.91 -18.15
C ALA A 53 -8.39 15.88 -18.85
N ALA A 54 -7.87 14.69 -19.16
CA ALA A 54 -8.66 13.60 -19.73
C ALA A 54 -9.81 13.18 -18.81
N GLY A 55 -9.55 13.09 -17.50
CA GLY A 55 -10.57 12.79 -16.49
C GLY A 55 -11.71 13.81 -16.50
N ILE A 56 -11.42 15.10 -16.62
CA ILE A 56 -12.45 16.15 -16.75
C ILE A 56 -13.31 15.91 -17.98
N PHE A 57 -12.72 15.65 -19.15
CA PHE A 57 -13.49 15.38 -20.37
C PHE A 57 -14.37 14.13 -20.25
N VAL A 58 -13.86 13.07 -19.62
CA VAL A 58 -14.63 11.84 -19.38
C VAL A 58 -15.81 12.12 -18.44
N VAL A 59 -15.59 12.86 -17.35
CA VAL A 59 -16.66 13.22 -16.40
C VAL A 59 -17.72 14.10 -17.06
N VAL A 60 -17.30 15.14 -17.78
CA VAL A 60 -18.22 16.04 -18.49
C VAL A 60 -19.01 15.28 -19.57
N GLY A 61 -18.34 14.44 -20.36
CA GLY A 61 -19.01 13.60 -21.36
C GLY A 61 -20.02 12.64 -20.73
N LEU A 62 -19.68 12.01 -19.61
CA LEU A 62 -20.60 11.14 -18.87
C LEU A 62 -21.82 11.91 -18.34
N LEU A 63 -21.65 13.14 -17.85
CA LEU A 63 -22.76 14.00 -17.43
C LEU A 63 -23.71 14.28 -18.60
N TYR A 64 -23.18 14.64 -19.77
CA TYR A 64 -24.00 14.85 -20.97
C TYR A 64 -24.70 13.57 -21.43
N LEU A 65 -24.08 12.40 -21.30
CA LEU A 65 -24.72 11.12 -21.61
C LEU A 65 -25.87 10.81 -20.63
N ILE A 66 -25.68 11.05 -19.34
CA ILE A 66 -26.73 10.86 -18.32
C ILE A 66 -27.90 11.83 -18.57
N GLU A 67 -27.60 13.10 -18.87
CA GLU A 67 -28.60 14.10 -19.23
C GLU A 67 -29.36 13.70 -20.50
N SER A 68 -28.62 13.30 -21.56
CA SER A 68 -29.21 12.81 -22.81
C SER A 68 -30.10 11.59 -22.58
N ALA A 69 -29.71 10.66 -21.71
CA ALA A 69 -30.53 9.52 -21.34
C ALA A 69 -31.81 9.95 -20.62
N ALA A 70 -31.74 10.91 -19.70
CA ALA A 70 -32.92 11.41 -18.98
C ALA A 70 -33.93 12.06 -19.94
N TRP A 71 -33.45 12.93 -20.84
CA TRP A 71 -34.28 13.50 -21.91
C TRP A 71 -34.84 12.43 -22.84
N GLY A 72 -34.03 11.44 -23.22
CA GLY A 72 -34.44 10.32 -24.06
C GLY A 72 -35.56 9.49 -23.44
N VAL A 73 -35.44 9.13 -22.15
CA VAL A 73 -36.47 8.41 -21.41
C VAL A 73 -37.76 9.21 -21.35
N TRP A 74 -37.70 10.51 -21.07
CA TRP A 74 -38.89 11.36 -21.09
C TRP A 74 -39.55 11.39 -22.47
N GLN A 75 -38.76 11.59 -23.53
CA GLN A 75 -39.24 11.71 -24.91
C GLN A 75 -39.98 10.46 -25.37
N ILE A 76 -39.48 9.26 -25.06
CA ILE A 76 -40.10 8.00 -25.48
C ILE A 76 -41.29 7.58 -24.62
N SER A 77 -41.39 8.12 -23.39
CA SER A 77 -42.44 7.73 -22.43
C SER A 77 -43.75 8.51 -22.61
N GLY A 78 -43.74 9.60 -23.38
CA GLY A 78 -44.96 10.37 -23.68
C GLY A 78 -45.52 11.15 -22.49
N TRP A 79 -44.71 11.47 -21.47
CA TRP A 79 -45.15 12.12 -20.23
C TRP A 79 -45.52 13.62 -20.34
N GLY A 80 -45.63 14.15 -21.56
CA GLY A 80 -46.00 15.54 -21.81
C GLY A 80 -45.02 16.51 -21.17
N THR A 81 -45.50 17.47 -20.40
CA THR A 81 -44.65 18.48 -19.73
C THR A 81 -43.89 17.96 -18.51
N ASN A 82 -44.08 16.70 -18.10
CA ASN A 82 -43.46 16.12 -16.91
C ASN A 82 -42.06 15.56 -17.19
N TYR A 83 -41.13 16.39 -17.66
CA TYR A 83 -39.76 15.99 -18.01
C TYR A 83 -38.98 15.41 -16.83
N TRP A 84 -39.28 15.86 -15.61
CA TRP A 84 -38.63 15.41 -14.38
C TRP A 84 -38.71 13.90 -14.14
N PHE A 85 -39.73 13.20 -14.67
CA PHE A 85 -39.81 11.75 -14.56
C PHE A 85 -38.66 11.03 -15.28
N GLY A 86 -38.17 11.55 -16.41
CA GLY A 86 -37.02 10.98 -17.12
C GLY A 86 -35.75 11.02 -16.27
N PHE A 87 -35.54 12.14 -15.59
CA PHE A 87 -34.43 12.33 -14.65
C PHE A 87 -34.55 11.41 -13.43
N LEU A 88 -35.74 11.22 -12.88
CA LEU A 88 -35.94 10.31 -11.74
C LEU A 88 -35.67 8.85 -12.10
N VAL A 89 -36.11 8.39 -13.28
CA VAL A 89 -35.83 7.02 -13.73
C VAL A 89 -34.34 6.80 -13.87
N VAL A 90 -33.63 7.70 -14.54
CA VAL A 90 -32.18 7.59 -14.71
C VAL A 90 -31.46 7.68 -13.36
N ALA A 91 -31.88 8.58 -12.47
CA ALA A 91 -31.33 8.66 -11.11
C ALA A 91 -31.52 7.36 -10.33
N LEU A 92 -32.70 6.75 -10.39
CA LEU A 92 -32.98 5.47 -9.74
C LEU A 92 -32.06 4.35 -10.27
N VAL A 93 -31.88 4.27 -11.58
CA VAL A 93 -30.95 3.30 -12.21
C VAL A 93 -29.53 3.54 -11.70
N LEU A 94 -29.07 4.78 -11.66
CA LEU A 94 -27.73 5.12 -11.15
C LEU A 94 -27.56 4.77 -9.67
N PHE A 95 -28.56 5.01 -8.83
CA PHE A 95 -28.50 4.60 -7.42
C PHE A 95 -28.47 3.09 -7.23
N LEU A 96 -29.21 2.34 -8.06
CA LEU A 96 -29.17 0.87 -8.03
C LEU A 96 -27.78 0.35 -8.46
N LEU A 97 -27.25 0.86 -9.57
CA LEU A 97 -25.92 0.48 -10.05
C LEU A 97 -24.83 0.91 -9.06
N GLY A 98 -24.89 2.13 -8.55
CA GLY A 98 -23.95 2.67 -7.55
C GLY A 98 -24.03 1.92 -6.23
N GLY A 99 -25.23 1.57 -5.77
CA GLY A 99 -25.45 0.73 -4.60
C GLY A 99 -24.86 -0.67 -4.76
N LEU A 100 -25.05 -1.30 -5.93
CA LEU A 100 -24.46 -2.61 -6.25
C LEU A 100 -22.94 -2.54 -6.31
N ALA A 101 -22.38 -1.59 -7.06
CA ALA A 101 -20.94 -1.39 -7.15
C ALA A 101 -20.32 -1.08 -5.77
N GLY A 102 -20.97 -0.22 -4.99
CA GLY A 102 -20.56 0.10 -3.61
C GLY A 102 -20.61 -1.11 -2.69
N ALA A 103 -21.63 -1.96 -2.80
CA ALA A 103 -21.71 -3.20 -2.04
C ALA A 103 -20.59 -4.19 -2.42
N LEU A 104 -20.29 -4.33 -3.72
CA LEU A 104 -19.18 -5.17 -4.19
C LEU A 104 -17.83 -4.62 -3.70
N ALA A 105 -17.61 -3.31 -3.78
CA ALA A 105 -16.42 -2.66 -3.28
C ALA A 105 -16.27 -2.85 -1.76
N TYR A 106 -17.34 -2.66 -0.99
CA TYR A 106 -17.35 -2.91 0.46
C TYR A 106 -16.97 -4.35 0.79
N LYS A 107 -17.51 -5.34 0.07
CA LYS A 107 -17.16 -6.75 0.26
C LYS A 107 -15.70 -7.02 -0.08
N ALA A 108 -15.17 -6.45 -1.16
CA ALA A 108 -13.77 -6.61 -1.55
C ALA A 108 -12.82 -6.00 -0.51
N VAL A 109 -13.10 -4.78 -0.04
CA VAL A 109 -12.32 -4.12 1.01
C VAL A 109 -12.38 -4.90 2.32
N LYS A 110 -13.56 -5.37 2.72
CA LYS A 110 -13.73 -6.17 3.94
C LYS A 110 -13.00 -7.52 3.86
N ALA A 111 -12.97 -8.15 2.69
CA ALA A 111 -12.24 -9.41 2.48
C ALA A 111 -10.72 -9.23 2.51
N GLY A 112 -10.21 -8.09 2.04
CA GLY A 112 -8.79 -7.74 2.10
C GLY A 112 -8.33 -7.09 3.40
N ALA A 113 -9.26 -6.80 4.33
CA ALA A 113 -8.93 -6.18 5.60
C ALA A 113 -8.18 -7.18 6.49
N PRO A 114 -7.12 -6.75 7.20
CA PRO A 114 -6.45 -7.60 8.19
C PRO A 114 -7.45 -8.11 9.24
N PRO A 115 -7.22 -9.30 9.81
CA PRO A 115 -8.10 -9.86 10.85
C PRO A 115 -8.30 -8.85 11.97
N THR A 116 -9.51 -8.79 12.54
CA THR A 116 -9.76 -7.82 13.61
C THR A 116 -8.80 -8.06 14.77
N PRO A 117 -8.44 -7.02 15.54
CA PRO A 117 -7.50 -7.16 16.66
C PRO A 117 -7.89 -8.29 17.62
N GLU A 118 -9.18 -8.50 17.88
CA GLU A 118 -9.68 -9.58 18.74
C GLU A 118 -9.40 -10.97 18.16
N MET A 119 -9.58 -11.13 16.84
CA MET A 119 -9.23 -12.37 16.15
C MET A 119 -7.72 -12.60 16.16
N ALA A 120 -6.91 -11.57 15.87
CA ALA A 120 -5.45 -11.67 15.90
C ALA A 120 -4.91 -12.03 17.29
N ILE A 121 -5.44 -11.41 18.35
CA ILE A 121 -5.10 -11.74 19.75
C ILE A 121 -5.58 -13.16 20.10
N GLY A 122 -6.76 -13.56 19.65
CA GLY A 122 -7.30 -14.90 19.88
C GLY A 122 -6.46 -16.00 19.23
N GLU A 123 -6.03 -15.81 17.98
CA GLU A 123 -5.13 -16.75 17.30
C GLU A 123 -3.75 -16.79 17.95
N ALA A 124 -3.19 -15.64 18.32
CA ALA A 124 -1.93 -15.58 19.05
C ALA A 124 -1.98 -16.34 20.40
N LYS A 125 -3.10 -16.24 21.13
CA LYS A 125 -3.33 -17.02 22.36
C LYS A 125 -3.40 -18.53 22.08
N LYS A 126 -4.14 -18.95 21.06
CA LYS A 126 -4.21 -20.37 20.67
C LYS A 126 -2.84 -20.93 20.28
N ILE A 127 -2.05 -20.19 19.50
CA ILE A 127 -0.68 -20.60 19.13
C ILE A 127 0.18 -20.75 20.39
N ARG A 128 0.10 -19.79 21.32
CA ARG A 128 0.81 -19.88 22.61
C ARG A 128 0.40 -21.11 23.41
N GLU A 129 -0.90 -21.40 23.49
CA GLU A 129 -1.42 -22.57 24.20
C GLU A 129 -0.92 -23.88 23.58
N THR A 130 -0.97 -24.02 22.25
CA THR A 130 -0.45 -25.21 21.55
C THR A 130 1.05 -25.40 21.77
N VAL A 131 1.85 -24.34 21.67
CA VAL A 131 3.30 -24.41 21.92
C VAL A 131 3.61 -24.75 23.38
N THR A 132 2.85 -24.21 24.33
CA THR A 132 3.02 -24.49 25.76
C THR A 132 2.62 -25.93 26.10
N ALA A 133 1.52 -26.43 25.53
CA ALA A 133 1.07 -27.81 25.69
C ALA A 133 2.09 -28.81 25.11
N GLN A 134 2.63 -28.52 23.92
CA GLN A 134 3.68 -29.34 23.30
C GLN A 134 4.99 -29.34 24.11
N SER A 135 5.32 -28.22 24.78
CA SER A 135 6.50 -28.11 25.64
C SER A 135 6.34 -28.87 26.96
N ALA A 136 5.11 -28.97 27.47
CA ALA A 136 4.80 -29.72 28.69
C ALA A 136 4.81 -31.25 28.46
N ASP A 137 4.42 -31.70 27.27
CA ASP A 137 4.42 -33.12 26.88
C ASP A 137 5.83 -33.63 26.51
N ALA A 138 6.76 -32.71 26.16
CA ALA A 138 8.15 -33.02 25.87
C ALA A 138 9.06 -33.05 27.13
N ALA A 139 8.53 -32.80 28.33
CA ALA A 139 9.30 -32.89 29.57
C ALA A 139 9.58 -34.37 29.91
N PRO A 140 10.86 -34.80 30.05
CA PRO A 140 11.18 -36.20 30.32
C PRO A 140 10.66 -36.63 31.69
N PRO A 141 10.29 -37.92 31.88
CA PRO A 141 9.79 -38.41 33.16
C PRO A 141 10.85 -38.21 34.24
N VAL A 142 10.48 -37.52 35.32
CA VAL A 142 11.37 -37.28 36.47
C VAL A 142 11.63 -38.63 37.16
N PRO A 143 12.88 -39.15 37.18
CA PRO A 143 13.18 -40.36 37.91
C PRO A 143 13.33 -40.00 39.40
N GLY A 144 12.36 -40.39 40.23
CA GLY A 144 12.50 -40.16 41.67
C GLY A 144 11.26 -40.36 42.51
N SER A 145 10.82 -41.62 42.70
CA SER A 145 10.26 -42.03 43.98
C SER A 145 10.56 -43.50 44.24
N THR A 146 11.83 -43.79 44.50
CA THR A 146 12.21 -45.04 45.18
C THR A 146 11.83 -44.89 46.64
N THR A 147 10.59 -45.24 46.99
CA THR A 147 10.21 -45.57 48.36
C THR A 147 10.95 -46.85 48.75
N ARG A 148 12.12 -46.67 49.38
CA ARG A 148 12.80 -47.72 50.13
C ARG A 148 12.01 -47.96 51.43
N GLY A 149 11.01 -48.84 51.36
CA GLY A 149 10.39 -49.44 52.54
C GLY A 149 11.24 -50.60 53.04
N THR A 150 11.96 -50.37 54.12
CA THR A 150 12.56 -51.42 54.97
C THR A 150 11.63 -51.71 56.13
N SER A 151 11.59 -53.00 56.51
CA SER A 151 10.95 -53.63 57.69
C SER A 151 9.43 -53.65 57.78
#